data_AF-A0A507ZPJ2-F1
#
_entry.id   AF-A0A507ZPJ2-F1
#
_cell.length_a   1.000
_cell.length_b   1.000
_cell.length_c   1.000
_cell.angle_alpha   90.00
_cell.angle_beta   90.00
_cell.angle_gamma   90.00
#
_symmetry.space_group_name_H-M   'P 1'
#
loop_
_entity.id
_entity.type
_entity.pdbx_description
1 polymer ?
#
loop_
_entity_poly.entity_id
_entity_poly.type
_entity_poly.pdbx_seq_one_letter_code
_entity_poly.pdbx_strand_id
1 'polypeptide(L)' 'MGVVTEIDHSQNATSVDLELPPTQVIFFGNPNLGTPLMQKNQLAGLDLPQKVLFYEDKNQVLCSIIVQNILLLGTG' A
#
# COMPACT_ATOMS: atom_id res chain seq x y z
N MET A 1 -4.11 5.73 -13.60
CA MET A 1 -3.20 5.47 -12.46
C MET A 1 -3.17 6.74 -11.64
N GLY A 2 -3.34 6.65 -10.33
CA GLY A 2 -3.30 7.82 -9.44
C GLY A 2 -3.11 7.44 -7.98
N VAL A 3 -2.73 8.43 -7.17
CA VAL A 3 -2.67 8.32 -5.71
C VAL A 3 -4.09 8.26 -5.17
N VAL A 4 -4.36 7.26 -4.34
CA VAL A 4 -5.64 7.06 -3.65
C VAL A 4 -5.59 7.73 -2.29
N THR A 5 -4.51 7.49 -1.54
CA THR A 5 -4.29 8.09 -0.23
C THR A 5 -2.82 8.00 0.17
N GLU A 6 -2.43 8.82 1.12
CA GLU A 6 -1.11 8.84 1.74
C GLU A 6 -1.29 8.70 3.25
N ILE A 7 -0.51 7.82 3.86
CA ILE A 7 -0.55 7.57 5.30
C ILE A 7 0.84 7.87 5.87
N ASP A 8 0.93 8.91 6.70
CA ASP A 8 2.15 9.23 7.46
C ASP A 8 2.12 8.50 8.81
N HIS A 9 2.89 7.42 8.91
CA HIS A 9 2.98 6.65 10.15
C HIS A 9 3.77 7.38 11.24
N SER A 10 4.71 8.25 10.86
CA SER A 10 5.47 9.10 11.80
C SER A 10 4.55 10.13 12.48
N GLN A 11 3.66 10.76 11.72
CA GLN A 11 2.63 11.63 12.28
C GLN A 11 1.65 10.86 13.17
N ASN A 12 1.23 9.67 12.75
CA ASN A 12 0.34 8.82 13.55
C ASN A 12 0.99 8.39 14.88
N ALA A 13 2.27 8.04 14.88
CA ALA A 13 3.02 7.73 16.11
C ALA A 13 3.06 8.94 17.04
N THR A 14 3.34 10.12 16.51
CA THR A 14 3.35 11.38 17.28
C THR A 14 1.99 11.65 17.93
N SER A 15 0.87 11.30 17.27
CA SER A 15 -0.48 11.50 17.81
C SER A 15 -0.80 10.66 19.05
N VAL A 16 0.02 9.65 19.36
CA VAL A 16 -0.08 8.76 20.52
C VAL A 16 1.19 8.77 21.36
N ASP A 17 1.95 9.87 21.33
CA ASP A 17 3.18 10.08 22.12
C ASP A 17 4.29 9.05 21.87
N LEU A 18 4.36 8.49 20.66
CA LEU A 18 5.41 7.58 20.22
C LEU A 18 6.28 8.21 19.13
N GLU A 19 7.55 7.82 19.09
CA GLU A 19 8.48 8.21 18.03
C GLU A 19 8.59 7.11 16.98
N LEU A 20 8.58 7.51 15.71
CA LEU A 20 8.88 6.66 14.57
C LEU A 20 9.68 7.51 13.57
N PRO A 21 10.83 7.03 13.06
CA PRO A 21 11.53 7.69 11.96
C PRO A 21 10.61 7.90 10.76
N PRO A 22 10.93 8.84 9.84
CA PRO A 22 10.10 9.12 8.67
C PRO A 22 9.64 7.83 7.98
N THR A 23 8.34 7.59 8.02
CA THR A 23 7.70 6.36 7.51
C THR A 23 6.34 6.71 6.91
N GLN A 24 6.21 6.59 5.59
CA GLN A 24 5.01 6.97 4.85
C GLN A 24 4.61 5.88 3.85
N VAL A 25 3.32 5.58 3.77
CA VAL A 25 2.76 4.69 2.73
C VAL A 25 1.97 5.51 1.73
N ILE A 26 2.27 5.33 0.44
CA ILE A 26 1.44 5.84 -0.65
C ILE A 26 0.64 4.69 -1.24
N PHE A 27 -0.68 4.82 -1.21
CA PHE A 27 -1.60 3.91 -1.90
C PHE A 27 -1.93 4.47 -3.27
N PHE A 28 -1.79 3.64 -4.30
CA PHE A 28 -2.02 4.05 -5.68
C PHE A 28 -2.66 2.93 -6.49
N GLY A 29 -3.43 3.30 -7.51
CA GLY A 29 -4.16 2.30 -8.28
C GLY A 29 -4.69 2.80 -9.61
N ASN A 30 -5.26 1.85 -10.35
CA ASN A 30 -5.97 2.10 -11.58
C ASN A 30 -7.30 1.34 -11.54
N PRO A 31 -8.46 2.01 -11.39
CA PRO A 31 -9.75 1.31 -11.34
C PRO A 31 -10.05 0.51 -12.62
N ASN A 32 -9.50 0.93 -13.78
CA ASN A 32 -9.63 0.17 -15.03
C ASN A 32 -8.91 -1.20 -14.97
N LEU A 33 -7.96 -1.38 -14.05
CA LEU A 33 -7.28 -2.66 -13.81
C LEU A 33 -7.82 -3.38 -12.57
N GLY A 34 -8.10 -2.65 -11.50
CA GLY A 34 -8.51 -3.22 -10.22
C GLY A 34 -9.97 -3.70 -10.19
N THR A 35 -10.91 -2.94 -10.78
CA THR A 35 -12.33 -3.29 -10.76
C THR A 35 -12.61 -4.64 -11.45
N PRO A 36 -12.05 -4.95 -12.62
CA PRO A 36 -12.22 -6.28 -13.23
C PRO A 36 -11.71 -7.44 -12.37
N LEU A 37 -10.68 -7.22 -11.54
CA LEU A 37 -10.20 -8.24 -10.60
C LEU A 37 -11.21 -8.45 -9.47
N MET A 38 -11.73 -7.36 -8.89
CA MET A 38 -12.77 -7.42 -7.85
C MET A 38 -14.11 -8.00 -8.35
N GLN A 39 -14.44 -7.80 -9.62
CA GLN A 39 -15.62 -8.42 -10.24
C GLN A 39 -15.48 -9.95 -10.35
N LYS A 40 -14.26 -10.46 -10.58
CA LYS A 40 -13.98 -11.91 -10.60
C LYS A 40 -13.83 -12.50 -9.20
N ASN A 41 -13.22 -11.76 -8.30
CA ASN A 41 -13.03 -12.12 -6.90
C ASN A 41 -13.01 -10.86 -6.04
N GLN A 42 -14.09 -10.61 -5.31
CA GLN A 42 -14.23 -9.41 -4.48
C GLN A 42 -13.13 -9.32 -3.40
N LEU A 43 -12.55 -10.45 -2.98
CA LEU A 43 -11.43 -10.49 -2.02
C LEU A 43 -10.14 -9.87 -2.57
N ALA A 44 -10.03 -9.66 -3.89
CA ALA A 44 -8.95 -8.86 -4.47
C ALA A 44 -8.90 -7.43 -3.91
N GLY A 45 -9.99 -6.92 -3.32
CA GLY A 45 -10.02 -5.64 -2.61
C GLY A 45 -9.28 -5.64 -1.26
N LEU A 46 -8.87 -6.79 -0.72
CA LEU A 46 -7.98 -6.85 0.45
C LEU A 46 -6.52 -6.54 0.06
N ASP A 47 -6.16 -6.88 -1.17
CA ASP A 47 -4.84 -6.63 -1.73
C ASP A 47 -4.78 -5.25 -2.40
N LEU A 48 -5.82 -4.87 -3.15
CA LEU A 48 -5.87 -3.57 -3.82
C LEU A 48 -6.32 -2.44 -2.88
N PRO A 49 -5.87 -1.19 -3.09
CA PRO A 49 -4.92 -0.75 -4.11
C PRO A 49 -3.47 -1.12 -3.78
N GLN A 50 -2.57 -0.96 -4.76
CA GLN A 50 -1.14 -1.16 -4.55
C GLN A 50 -0.60 -0.12 -3.56
N LYS A 51 0.48 -0.48 -2.86
CA LYS A 51 1.14 0.39 -1.89
C LYS A 51 2.66 0.37 -2.04
N VAL A 52 3.27 1.52 -1.80
CA VAL A 52 4.72 1.67 -1.63
C VAL A 52 4.98 2.29 -0.26
N LEU A 53 5.91 1.70 0.49
CA LEU A 53 6.40 2.23 1.75
C LEU A 53 7.68 3.03 1.48
N PHE A 54 7.71 4.27 1.90
CA PHE A 54 8.92 5.07 2.02
C PHE A 54 9.30 5.13 3.49
N TYR A 55 10.57 4.88 3.79
CA TYR A 55 11.07 4.92 5.16
C TYR A 55 12.53 5.34 5.21
N GLU A 56 12.94 5.91 6.33
CA GLU A 56 14.33 6.25 6.58
C GLU A 56 15.10 5.07 7.22
N ASP A 57 16.25 4.72 6.63
CA ASP A 57 17.25 3.84 7.23
C ASP A 57 18.64 4.47 7.09
N LYS A 58 19.37 4.61 8.21
CA LYS A 58 20.73 5.20 8.25
C LYS A 58 20.86 6.53 7.48
N ASN A 59 19.91 7.43 7.71
CA ASN A 59 19.82 8.75 7.04
C ASN A 59 19.64 8.67 5.51
N GLN A 60 19.16 7.55 5.00
CA GLN A 60 18.78 7.37 3.60
C GLN A 60 17.30 7.06 3.51
N VAL A 61 16.61 7.73 2.58
CA VAL A 61 15.23 7.39 2.26
C VAL A 61 15.25 6.19 1.32
N LEU A 62 14.69 5.08 1.78
CA LEU A 62 14.49 3.86 1.00
C LEU A 62 13.02 3.72 0.63
N CYS A 63 12.75 2.98 -0.45
CA CYS A 63 11.40 2.56 -0.80
C CYS A 63 11.31 1.03 -0.84
N SER A 64 10.19 0.51 -0.35
CA SER A 64 9.85 -0.91 -0.39
C SER A 64 8.47 -1.07 -1.01
N ILE A 65 8.37 -2.01 -1.94
CA ILE A 65 7.10 -2.39 -2.57
C ILE A 65 6.91 -3.87 -2.29
N ILE A 66 5.77 -4.22 -1.70
CA ILE A 66 5.36 -5.62 -1.63
C ILE A 66 4.81 -5.97 -3.01
N VAL A 67 5.52 -6.85 -3.72
CA VAL A 67 4.92 -7.50 -4.89
C VAL A 67 3.85 -8.44 -4.36
N GLN A 68 2.60 -8.00 -4.44
CA GLN A 68 1.48 -8.87 -4.07
C GLN A 68 1.50 -10.08 -4.99
N ASN A 69 1.65 -11.25 -4.38
CA ASN A 69 1.47 -12.52 -5.08
C ASN A 69 -0.03 -12.64 -5.35
N ILE A 70 -0.49 -12.02 -6.44
CA ILE A 70 -1.86 -12.12 -6.92
C ILE A 70 -2.01 -13.53 -7.48
N LEU A 71 -2.07 -14.51 -6.59
CA LEU A 71 -2.51 -15.85 -6.91
C LEU A 71 -4.00 -15.73 -7.19
N LEU A 72 -4.34 -15.39 -8.43
CA LEU A 72 -5.64 -15.68 -9.01
C LEU A 72 -5.76 -17.20 -9.11
N LEU A 73 -5.87 -17.90 -7.97
CA LEU A 73 -6.29 -19.29 -7.95
C LEU A 73 -7.80 -19.30 -8.22
N GLY A 74 -8.13 -19.14 -9.50
CA GLY A 74 -9.33 -19.71 -10.06
C GLY A 74 -9.13 -21.21 -10.19
N THR A 75 -9.46 -21.95 -9.14
CA THR A 75 -9.86 -23.36 -9.26
C THR A 75 -11.21 -23.51 -8.57
N GLY A 76 -12.26 -23.62 -9.38
CA GLY A 76 -13.65 -23.81 -8.95
C GLY A 76 -14.61 -22.98 -9.77
#